data_AF-A0A821MGQ6-F1
#
_entry.id   AF-A0A821MGQ6-F1
#
_cell.length_a   1.000
_cell.length_b   1.000
_cell.length_c   1.000
_cell.angle_alpha   90.00
_cell.angle_beta   90.00
_cell.angle_gamma   90.00
#
_symmetry.space_group_name_H-M   'P 1'
#
loop_
_entity.id
_entity.type
_entity.pdbx_description
1 polymer ?
#
loop_
_entity_poly.entity_id
_entity_poly.type
_entity_poly.pdbx_seq_one_letter_code
_entity_poly.pdbx_strand_id
1 'polypeptide(L)'
;LLNLFYNHIRRSHSYKSGQCSIELVDETCYYAQLAQLNLILNEIFDLLLNYKCLYTDIYPSNALKKCPLKRSYPMYYEIILKPMDLTMIRNKLDNGEYFSYDFFEQDLLLLFKNAIVC
;
A
#
# COMPACT_ATOMS: atom_id res chain seq x y z
N LEU A 1 5.42 12.61 14.90
CA LEU A 1 4.97 11.54 13.97
C LEU A 1 5.80 11.55 12.69
N LEU A 2 5.83 12.64 11.91
CA LEU A 2 6.70 12.82 10.73
C LEU A 2 8.18 12.46 10.95
N ASN A 3 8.80 12.93 12.04
CA ASN A 3 10.21 12.63 12.34
C ASN A 3 10.45 11.14 12.69
N LEU A 4 9.51 10.48 13.36
CA LEU A 4 9.62 9.03 13.66
C LEU A 4 9.47 8.20 12.38
N PHE A 5 8.53 8.59 11.51
CA PHE A 5 8.32 7.93 10.23
C PHE A 5 9.48 8.16 9.24
N TYR A 6 10.00 9.39 9.18
CA TYR A 6 11.25 9.74 8.48
C TYR A 6 12.40 8.81 8.90
N ASN A 7 12.62 8.66 10.22
CA ASN A 7 13.68 7.80 10.74
C ASN A 7 13.40 6.31 10.47
N HIS A 8 12.13 5.91 10.44
CA HIS A 8 11.72 4.55 10.09
C HIS A 8 12.02 4.22 8.62
N ILE A 9 11.58 5.06 7.68
CA ILE A 9 11.88 4.90 6.24
C ILE A 9 13.40 4.93 6.01
N ARG A 10 14.10 5.89 6.61
CA ARG A 10 15.55 6.01 6.43
C ARG A 10 16.28 4.73 6.86
N ARG A 11 15.88 4.15 8.00
CA ARG A 11 16.46 2.89 8.49
C ARG A 11 16.11 1.71 7.59
N SER A 12 14.84 1.55 7.18
CA SER A 12 14.44 0.44 6.31
C SER A 12 15.10 0.51 4.92
N HIS A 13 15.35 1.71 4.41
CA HIS A 13 16.08 1.93 3.16
C HIS A 13 17.58 1.62 3.30
N SER A 14 18.24 2.06 4.38
CA SER A 14 19.65 1.75 4.65
C SER A 14 19.95 0.25 4.70
N TYR A 15 19.01 -0.58 5.16
CA TYR A 15 19.17 -2.04 5.14
C TYR A 15 18.99 -2.66 3.75
N LYS A 16 18.18 -2.06 2.86
CA LYS A 16 17.97 -2.53 1.49
C LYS A 16 19.04 -2.04 0.50
N SER A 17 19.69 -0.91 0.78
CA SER A 17 20.63 -0.23 -0.14
C SER A 17 22.11 -0.58 0.08
N GLY A 18 22.45 -1.66 0.79
CA GLY A 18 23.83 -2.13 1.02
C GLY A 18 24.65 -2.47 -0.24
N GLN A 19 24.22 -2.08 -1.44
CA GLN A 19 24.90 -2.32 -2.71
C GLN A 19 24.89 -1.16 -3.72
N CYS A 20 24.40 0.04 -3.41
CA CYS A 20 24.50 1.16 -4.36
C CYS A 20 24.80 2.50 -3.67
N SER A 21 26.03 2.99 -3.86
CA SER A 21 26.49 4.32 -3.48
C SER A 21 25.94 5.34 -4.48
N ILE A 22 24.81 5.98 -4.15
CA ILE A 22 24.34 7.18 -4.83
C ILE A 22 24.77 8.38 -3.99
N GLU A 23 25.59 9.25 -4.59
CA GLU A 23 26.07 10.50 -3.98
C GLU A 23 24.92 11.49 -3.78
N LEU A 24 24.97 12.16 -2.62
CA LEU A 24 23.86 12.81 -1.93
C LEU A 24 23.39 14.12 -2.61
N VAL A 25 22.25 14.06 -3.30
CA VAL A 25 21.34 15.20 -3.37
C VAL A 25 20.51 15.17 -2.09
N ASP A 26 20.78 16.14 -1.20
CA ASP A 26 20.24 16.31 0.18
C ASP A 26 19.25 15.21 0.63
N GLU A 27 19.80 14.15 1.25
CA GLU A 27 19.06 13.00 1.79
C GLU A 27 17.84 13.44 2.63
N THR A 28 17.98 14.57 3.33
CA THR A 28 16.93 15.15 4.16
C THR A 28 15.70 15.53 3.33
N CYS A 29 15.90 16.16 2.18
CA CYS A 29 14.83 16.58 1.27
C CYS A 29 14.11 15.38 0.66
N TYR A 30 14.85 14.36 0.22
CA TYR A 30 14.29 13.12 -0.33
C TYR A 30 13.37 12.41 0.68
N TYR A 31 13.86 12.17 1.90
CA TYR A 31 13.05 11.51 2.92
C TYR A 31 11.90 12.39 3.45
N ALA A 32 12.02 13.72 3.40
CA ALA A 32 10.90 14.62 3.68
C ALA A 32 9.80 14.50 2.61
N GLN A 33 10.18 14.43 1.33
CA GLN A 33 9.24 14.19 0.21
C GLN A 33 8.56 12.82 0.34
N LEU A 34 9.30 11.76 0.67
CA LEU A 34 8.73 10.44 0.92
C LEU A 34 7.76 10.43 2.10
N ALA A 35 8.09 11.15 3.18
CA ALA A 35 7.20 11.25 4.33
C ALA A 35 5.90 12.00 3.97
N GLN A 36 6.00 13.07 3.16
CA GLN A 36 4.83 13.80 2.67
C GLN A 36 3.99 12.93 1.71
N LEU A 37 4.62 12.21 0.79
CA LEU A 37 3.94 11.24 -0.08
C LEU A 37 3.16 10.24 0.77
N ASN A 38 3.79 9.64 1.78
CA ASN A 38 3.11 8.67 2.63
C ASN A 38 1.90 9.25 3.37
N LEU A 39 1.94 10.52 3.81
CA LEU A 39 0.78 11.17 4.40
C LEU A 39 -0.39 11.23 3.42
N ILE A 40 -0.11 11.66 2.18
CA ILE A 40 -1.12 11.75 1.12
C ILE A 40 -1.68 10.35 0.78
N LEU A 41 -0.81 9.34 0.65
CA LEU A 41 -1.24 7.98 0.35
C LEU A 41 -2.10 7.38 1.48
N ASN A 42 -1.78 7.68 2.74
CA ASN A 42 -2.61 7.27 3.88
C ASN A 42 -3.98 7.97 3.87
N GLU A 43 -4.04 9.25 3.52
CA GLU A 43 -5.31 9.97 3.39
C GLU A 43 -6.18 9.35 2.29
N ILE A 44 -5.61 9.07 1.12
CA ILE A 44 -6.31 8.39 0.03
C ILE A 44 -6.80 7.00 0.47
N PHE A 45 -5.95 6.24 1.15
CA PHE A 45 -6.29 4.91 1.64
C PHE A 45 -7.42 4.96 2.66
N ASP A 46 -7.39 5.90 3.60
CA ASP A 46 -8.41 6.07 4.62
C ASP A 46 -9.75 6.53 4.00
N LEU A 47 -9.72 7.39 2.97
CA LEU A 47 -10.91 7.76 2.20
C LEU A 47 -11.52 6.54 1.50
N LEU A 48 -10.68 5.71 0.88
CA LEU A 48 -11.12 4.47 0.24
C LEU A 48 -11.72 3.49 1.26
N LEU A 49 -11.11 3.36 2.43
CA LEU A 49 -11.57 2.44 3.47
C LEU A 49 -12.91 2.87 4.07
N ASN A 50 -13.08 4.18 4.28
CA ASN A 50 -14.24 4.76 4.97
C ASN A 50 -15.34 5.22 4.01
N TYR A 51 -15.14 5.09 2.69
CA TYR A 51 -16.19 5.36 1.73
C TYR A 51 -17.42 4.50 2.03
N LYS A 52 -18.54 5.20 2.25
CA LYS A 52 -19.82 4.62 2.61
C LYS A 52 -20.83 4.96 1.53
N CYS A 53 -21.56 3.95 1.06
CA CYS A 53 -22.61 4.16 0.07
C CYS A 53 -23.76 5.00 0.68
N LEU A 54 -24.24 6.02 -0.05
CA LEU A 54 -25.14 7.06 0.46
C LEU A 54 -26.53 6.58 0.93
N TYR A 55 -26.89 5.33 0.63
CA TYR A 55 -28.22 4.77 0.93
C TYR A 55 -28.17 3.50 1.77
N THR A 56 -26.98 3.07 2.16
CA THR A 56 -26.79 1.79 2.87
C THR A 56 -25.67 1.92 3.88
N ASP A 57 -25.73 1.18 4.99
CA ASP A 57 -24.62 1.10 5.95
C ASP A 57 -23.48 0.19 5.47
N ILE A 58 -23.22 0.19 4.16
CA ILE A 58 -22.27 -0.68 3.48
C ILE A 58 -21.04 0.12 3.11
N TYR A 59 -19.90 -0.40 3.53
CA TYR A 59 -18.57 0.04 3.14
C TYR A 59 -18.06 -0.95 2.08
N PRO A 60 -17.97 -0.57 0.80
CA PRO A 60 -17.50 -1.47 -0.26
C PRO A 60 -16.11 -2.06 0.03
N SER A 61 -15.27 -1.29 0.74
CA SER A 61 -13.95 -1.70 1.22
C SER A 61 -13.98 -3.00 2.06
N ASN A 62 -15.09 -3.32 2.74
CA ASN A 62 -15.19 -4.53 3.56
C ASN A 62 -15.00 -5.81 2.74
N ALA A 63 -15.50 -5.86 1.51
CA ALA A 63 -15.33 -7.02 0.62
C ALA A 63 -13.88 -7.16 0.12
N LEU A 64 -13.13 -6.06 0.10
CA LEU A 64 -11.76 -5.99 -0.41
C LEU A 64 -10.70 -6.09 0.71
N LYS A 65 -11.13 -6.25 1.96
CA LYS A 65 -10.26 -6.14 3.14
C LYS A 65 -9.25 -7.28 3.24
N LYS A 66 -9.65 -8.50 2.89
CA LYS A 66 -8.81 -9.70 2.94
C LYS A 66 -9.12 -10.60 1.76
N CYS A 67 -8.07 -11.14 1.13
CA CYS A 67 -8.22 -12.20 0.15
C CYS A 67 -8.89 -13.45 0.79
N PRO A 68 -9.61 -14.26 0.01
CA PRO A 68 -10.13 -15.54 0.47
C PRO A 68 -9.02 -16.47 0.97
N LEU A 69 -9.29 -17.28 2.00
CA LEU A 69 -8.30 -18.24 2.47
C LEU A 69 -8.04 -19.33 1.41
N LYS A 70 -6.77 -19.54 1.04
CA LYS A 70 -6.37 -20.56 0.05
C LYS A 70 -6.90 -21.96 0.33
N ARG A 71 -6.93 -22.37 1.60
CA ARG A 71 -7.48 -23.68 2.02
C ARG A 71 -8.98 -23.84 1.74
N SER A 72 -9.72 -22.72 1.75
CA SER A 72 -11.19 -22.71 1.60
C SER A 72 -11.60 -22.39 0.16
N TYR A 73 -10.75 -21.68 -0.58
CA TYR A 73 -11.00 -21.25 -1.95
C TYR A 73 -9.77 -21.53 -2.84
N PRO A 74 -9.41 -22.80 -3.08
CA PRO A 74 -8.24 -23.13 -3.90
C PRO A 74 -8.37 -22.60 -5.33
N MET A 75 -9.57 -22.67 -5.92
CA MET A 75 -9.86 -22.18 -7.28
C MET A 75 -9.56 -20.69 -7.47
N TYR A 76 -9.74 -19.86 -6.42
CA TYR A 76 -9.38 -18.44 -6.47
C TYR A 76 -7.91 -18.27 -6.87
N TYR A 77 -7.03 -19.10 -6.33
CA TYR A 77 -5.59 -19.05 -6.57
C TYR A 77 -5.15 -19.76 -7.86
N GLU A 78 -6.07 -20.41 -8.59
CA GLU A 78 -5.82 -20.91 -9.94
C GLU A 78 -6.05 -19.80 -10.97
N ILE A 79 -7.00 -18.91 -10.72
CA ILE A 79 -7.37 -17.80 -11.61
C ILE A 79 -6.56 -16.54 -11.27
N ILE A 80 -6.46 -16.21 -9.98
CA ILE A 80 -5.77 -15.01 -9.49
C ILE A 80 -4.31 -15.33 -9.19
N LEU A 81 -3.43 -14.93 -10.12
CA LEU A 81 -2.00 -15.20 -10.05
C LEU A 81 -1.27 -14.35 -8.99
N LYS A 82 -1.74 -13.12 -8.76
CA LYS A 82 -1.15 -12.18 -7.80
C LYS A 82 -2.23 -11.64 -6.86
N PRO A 83 -2.55 -12.37 -5.77
CA PRO A 83 -3.50 -11.92 -4.76
C PRO A 83 -3.09 -10.56 -4.18
N MET A 84 -4.08 -9.70 -3.96
CA MET A 84 -3.90 -8.39 -3.34
C MET A 84 -5.18 -8.05 -2.57
N ASP A 85 -5.03 -7.49 -1.38
CA ASP A 85 -6.13 -6.99 -0.53
C ASP A 85 -5.74 -5.71 0.20
N LEU A 86 -6.73 -5.02 0.78
CA LEU A 86 -6.48 -3.76 1.49
C LEU A 86 -5.61 -3.94 2.74
N THR A 87 -5.58 -5.13 3.36
CA THR A 87 -4.68 -5.39 4.49
C THR A 87 -3.22 -5.42 4.02
N MET A 88 -2.93 -6.04 2.87
CA MET A 88 -1.60 -6.04 2.26
C MET A 88 -1.16 -4.62 1.88
N ILE A 89 -2.05 -3.83 1.25
CA ILE A 89 -1.75 -2.43 0.90
C ILE A 89 -1.47 -1.59 2.15
N ARG A 90 -2.26 -1.75 3.23
CA ARG A 90 -2.01 -1.06 4.50
C ARG A 90 -0.65 -1.42 5.08
N ASN A 91 -0.27 -2.71 5.08
CA ASN A 91 1.04 -3.13 5.56
C ASN A 91 2.18 -2.49 4.76
N LYS A 92 2.04 -2.40 3.43
CA LYS A 92 3.02 -1.74 2.56
C LYS A 92 3.13 -0.24 2.83
N LEU A 93 2.02 0.45 3.11
CA LEU A 93 2.02 1.85 3.56
C LEU A 93 2.75 2.01 4.89
N ASP A 94 2.40 1.20 5.90
CA ASP A 94 2.99 1.27 7.24
C ASP A 94 4.50 1.00 7.21
N ASN A 95 4.94 0.12 6.31
CA ASN A 95 6.35 -0.19 6.08
C ASN A 95 7.11 0.85 5.23
N GLY A 96 6.41 1.83 4.64
CA GLY A 96 7.00 2.82 3.74
C GLY A 96 7.53 2.23 2.43
N GLU A 97 6.84 1.22 1.88
CA GLU A 97 7.25 0.53 0.64
C GLU A 97 6.83 1.26 -0.65
N TYR A 98 6.02 2.31 -0.54
CA TYR A 98 5.58 3.13 -1.68
C TYR A 98 6.42 4.40 -1.80
N PHE A 99 7.40 4.36 -2.70
CA PHE A 99 8.30 5.49 -2.98
C PHE A 99 7.77 6.45 -4.06
N SER A 100 6.71 6.05 -4.75
CA SER A 100 5.97 6.87 -5.70
C SER A 100 4.48 6.53 -5.64
N TYR A 101 3.66 7.44 -6.14
CA TYR A 101 2.23 7.20 -6.33
C TYR A 101 1.96 5.98 -7.21
N ASP A 102 2.73 5.79 -8.28
CA ASP A 102 2.54 4.70 -9.26
C ASP A 102 2.59 3.32 -8.61
N PHE A 103 3.48 3.10 -7.63
CA PHE A 103 3.54 1.81 -6.93
C PHE A 103 2.28 1.53 -6.11
N PHE A 104 1.69 2.55 -5.50
CA PHE A 104 0.44 2.44 -4.75
C PHE A 104 -0.75 2.24 -5.69
N GLU A 105 -0.81 3.00 -6.78
CA GLU A 105 -1.83 2.86 -7.81
C GLU A 105 -1.82 1.45 -8.43
N GLN A 106 -0.64 0.91 -8.75
CA GLN A 106 -0.51 -0.43 -9.32
C GLN A 106 -1.13 -1.52 -8.43
N ASP A 107 -0.94 -1.43 -7.10
CA ASP A 107 -1.54 -2.38 -6.17
C ASP A 107 -3.06 -2.19 -6.02
N LEU A 108 -3.56 -0.96 -6.04
CA LEU A 108 -5.00 -0.69 -6.08
C LEU A 108 -5.64 -1.22 -7.37
N LEU A 109 -5.01 -0.98 -8.52
CA LEU A 109 -5.48 -1.51 -9.80
C LEU A 109 -5.44 -3.04 -9.80
N LEU A 110 -4.42 -3.67 -9.22
CA LEU A 110 -4.35 -5.12 -9.09
C LEU A 110 -5.48 -5.65 -8.19
N LEU A 111 -5.73 -5.02 -7.05
CA LEU A 111 -6.85 -5.33 -6.16
C LEU A 111 -8.18 -5.34 -6.91
N PHE A 112 -8.48 -4.24 -7.62
CA PHE A 112 -9.75 -4.12 -8.34
C PHE A 112 -9.84 -5.08 -9.53
N LYS A 113 -8.75 -5.29 -10.28
CA LYS A 113 -8.72 -6.29 -11.36
C LYS A 113 -9.02 -7.69 -10.84
N ASN A 114 -8.41 -8.08 -9.72
CA ASN A 114 -8.67 -9.38 -9.10
C ASN A 114 -10.13 -9.50 -8.63
N ALA A 115 -10.70 -8.43 -8.09
CA ALA A 115 -12.09 -8.40 -7.61
C ALA A 115 -13.13 -8.40 -8.73
N ILE A 116 -12.80 -7.95 -9.95
CA ILE A 116 -13.70 -7.98 -11.11
C ILE A 116 -13.70 -9.36 -11.78
N VAL A 117 -12.57 -10.08 -11.70
CA VAL A 117 -12.43 -11.41 -12.30
C VAL A 117 -13.17 -12.48 -11.49
N CYS A 118 -13.37 -12.27 -10.18
CA CYS A 118 -14.02 -13.20 -9.27
C CYS A 118 -15.46 -12.78 -8.94
#